data_AF-A0A7J3F0T0-F1
#
_entry.id   AF-A0A7J3F0T0-F1
#
_cell.length_a   1.000
_cell.length_b   1.000
_cell.length_c   1.000
_cell.angle_alpha   90.00
_cell.angle_beta   90.00
_cell.angle_gamma   90.00
#
_symmetry.space_group_name_H-M   'P 1'
#
loop_
_entity.id
_entity.type
_entity.pdbx_description
1 polymer ?
#
loop_
_entity_poly.entity_id
_entity_poly.type
_entity_poly.pdbx_seq_one_letter_code
_entity_poly.pdbx_strand_id
1 'polypeptide(L)'
;MAFGGLIALPFFWRFRRFPEGVLDRRQLQILVFLRNNGPHTSSEIARTLGYSVQFTRRALQILRRMGAVEVYLKPSRSLEDYGE
;
A
#
# COMPACT_ATOMS: atom_id res chain seq x y z
N MET A 1 -13.13 -31.72 3.58
CA MET A 1 -12.24 -30.81 2.85
C MET A 1 -13.00 -29.52 2.58
N ALA A 2 -12.66 -28.44 3.29
CA ALA A 2 -13.14 -27.10 2.98
C ALA A 2 -11.97 -26.15 3.24
N PHE A 3 -11.19 -25.85 2.21
CA PHE A 3 -10.23 -24.74 2.29
C PHE A 3 -11.05 -23.46 2.22
N GLY A 4 -11.43 -22.93 3.37
CA GLY A 4 -11.86 -21.55 3.51
C GLY A 4 -10.69 -20.65 3.15
N GLY A 5 -10.49 -20.42 1.85
CA GLY A 5 -9.54 -19.45 1.34
C GLY A 5 -10.02 -18.08 1.79
N LEU A 6 -9.51 -17.62 2.93
CA LEU A 6 -9.56 -16.20 3.30
C LEU A 6 -8.95 -15.45 2.12
N ILE A 7 -9.80 -14.88 1.27
CA ILE A 7 -9.39 -13.96 0.21
C ILE A 7 -8.76 -12.77 0.94
N ALA A 8 -7.45 -12.83 1.14
CA ALA A 8 -6.70 -11.78 1.81
C ALA A 8 -6.72 -10.57 0.88
N LEU A 9 -7.69 -9.68 1.09
CA LEU A 9 -7.86 -8.46 0.31
C LEU A 9 -6.55 -7.67 0.39
N PRO A 10 -5.83 -7.49 -0.75
CA PRO A 10 -4.56 -6.81 -0.71
C PRO A 10 -4.76 -5.33 -0.38
N PHE A 11 -4.07 -4.85 0.65
CA PHE A 11 -4.05 -3.44 1.01
C PHE A 11 -3.21 -2.66 -0.01
N PHE A 12 -3.83 -1.68 -0.65
CA PHE A 12 -3.15 -0.76 -1.56
C PHE A 12 -2.86 0.57 -0.85
N TRP A 13 -1.69 1.10 -1.14
CA TRP A 13 -1.24 2.39 -0.66
C TRP A 13 -1.29 3.39 -1.79
N ARG A 14 -2.00 4.50 -1.58
CA ARG A 14 -2.10 5.61 -2.53
C ARG A 14 -1.33 6.81 -2.03
N PHE A 15 -0.57 7.44 -2.92
CA PHE A 15 0.00 8.75 -2.64
C PHE A 15 -1.10 9.80 -2.48
N ARG A 16 -1.04 10.58 -1.40
CA ARG A 16 -1.96 11.70 -1.15
C ARG A 16 -1.26 13.04 -1.32
N ARG A 17 -0.20 13.28 -0.55
CA ARG A 17 0.60 14.51 -0.56
C ARG A 17 2.00 14.24 -0.02
N PHE A 18 2.92 15.17 -0.25
CA PHE A 18 4.14 15.20 0.54
C PHE A 18 3.84 15.83 1.91
N PRO A 19 4.30 15.21 3.00
CA PRO A 19 4.15 15.78 4.34
C PRO A 19 5.16 16.90 4.54
N GLU A 20 4.80 17.87 5.38
CA GLU A 20 5.70 18.94 5.82
C GLU A 20 6.45 18.43 7.05
N GLY A 21 7.55 17.72 6.84
CA GLY A 21 8.32 17.09 7.91
C GLY A 21 9.60 16.42 7.43
N VAL A 22 10.45 16.04 8.37
CA VAL A 22 11.70 15.33 8.07
C VAL A 22 11.37 13.90 7.64
N LEU A 23 11.64 13.60 6.37
CA LEU A 23 11.56 12.25 5.82
C LEU A 23 12.97 11.74 5.55
N ASP A 24 13.21 10.47 5.87
CA ASP A 24 14.43 9.81 5.41
C ASP A 24 14.38 9.59 3.89
N ARG A 25 15.56 9.49 3.26
CA ARG A 25 15.70 9.27 1.81
C ARG A 25 14.84 8.10 1.31
N ARG A 26 14.77 7.00 2.08
CA ARG A 26 13.98 5.81 1.70
C ARG A 26 12.47 6.06 1.73
N GLN A 27 11.99 6.86 2.67
CA GLN A 27 10.57 7.23 2.75
C GLN A 27 10.19 8.15 1.59
N LEU A 28 11.06 9.08 1.22
CA LEU A 28 10.89 9.91 0.02
C LEU A 28 10.83 9.05 -1.25
N GLN A 29 11.69 8.05 -1.39
CA GLN A 29 11.67 7.13 -2.53
C GLN A 29 10.33 6.37 -2.64
N ILE A 30 9.76 5.93 -1.51
CA ILE A 30 8.43 5.29 -1.47
C ILE A 30 7.34 6.27 -1.94
N LEU A 31 7.36 7.53 -1.46
CA LEU A 31 6.37 8.53 -1.87
C LEU A 31 6.46 8.88 -3.35
N VAL A 32 7.68 9.08 -3.87
CA VAL A 32 7.93 9.35 -5.29
C VAL A 32 7.46 8.17 -6.14
N PHE A 33 7.75 6.94 -5.71
CA PHE A 33 7.27 5.74 -6.40
C PHE A 33 5.74 5.71 -6.50
N LEU A 34 5.04 5.91 -5.38
CA LEU A 34 3.57 5.90 -5.34
C LEU A 34 2.95 7.06 -6.12
N ARG A 35 3.60 8.23 -6.15
CA ARG A 35 3.17 9.37 -6.95
C ARG A 35 3.24 9.08 -8.44
N ASN A 36 4.31 8.43 -8.89
CA ASN A 36 4.58 8.21 -10.31
C ASN A 36 3.87 6.97 -10.87
N ASN A 37 3.74 5.91 -10.08
CA ASN A 37 3.19 4.62 -10.53
C ASN A 37 1.75 4.40 -10.05
N GLY A 38 1.22 5.29 -9.20
CA GLY A 38 -0.08 5.11 -8.60
C GLY A 38 -0.08 4.04 -7.49
N PRO A 39 -1.27 3.58 -7.10
CA PRO A 39 -1.41 2.75 -5.92
C PRO A 39 -0.83 1.35 -6.04
N HIS A 40 -0.09 0.92 -5.01
CA HIS A 40 0.58 -0.37 -4.99
C HIS A 40 0.53 -1.02 -3.59
N THR A 41 0.68 -2.33 -3.55
CA THR A 41 0.82 -3.08 -2.29
C THR A 41 2.21 -2.89 -1.68
N SER A 42 2.34 -3.15 -0.38
CA SER A 42 3.64 -3.10 0.29
C SER A 42 4.66 -4.06 -0.34
N SER A 43 4.21 -5.18 -0.89
CA SER A 43 5.08 -6.20 -1.49
C SER A 43 5.62 -5.75 -2.85
N GLU A 44 4.77 -5.11 -3.67
CA GLU A 44 5.19 -4.55 -4.96
C GLU A 44 6.18 -3.39 -4.76
N ILE A 45 5.88 -2.47 -3.82
CA ILE A 45 6.78 -1.36 -3.50
C ILE A 45 8.13 -1.89 -3.01
N ALA A 46 8.12 -2.87 -2.11
CA ALA A 46 9.33 -3.49 -1.58
C ALA A 46 10.17 -4.13 -2.69
N ARG A 47 9.53 -4.91 -3.56
CA ARG A 47 10.19 -5.57 -4.69
C ARG A 47 10.80 -4.57 -5.67
N THR A 48 10.05 -3.53 -6.04
CA THR A 48 10.51 -2.54 -7.02
C THR A 48 11.62 -1.64 -6.48
N LEU A 49 11.57 -1.25 -5.20
CA LEU A 49 12.58 -0.40 -4.58
C LEU A 49 13.75 -1.17 -3.96
N GLY A 50 13.74 -2.51 -4.00
CA GLY A 50 14.79 -3.34 -3.43
C GLY A 50 14.82 -3.34 -1.91
N TYR A 51 13.68 -3.15 -1.25
CA TYR A 51 13.53 -3.11 0.20
C TYR A 51 12.92 -4.39 0.76
N SER A 52 13.06 -4.61 2.06
CA SER A 52 12.30 -5.66 2.73
C SER A 52 10.82 -5.26 2.85
N VAL A 53 9.93 -6.26 2.76
CA VAL A 53 8.48 -6.05 2.93
C VAL A 53 8.17 -5.50 4.33
N GLN A 54 8.88 -5.99 5.36
CA GLN A 54 8.71 -5.51 6.73
C GLN A 54 9.10 -4.03 6.89
N PHE A 55 10.23 -3.62 6.31
CA PHE A 55 10.65 -2.22 6.31
C PHE A 55 9.61 -1.34 5.59
N THR A 56 9.19 -1.77 4.40
CA THR A 56 8.24 -1.02 3.56
C THR A 56 6.90 -0.85 4.28
N ARG A 57 6.39 -1.89 4.95
CA ARG A 57 5.17 -1.80 5.78
C ARG A 57 5.32 -0.79 6.91
N ARG A 58 6.44 -0.80 7.65
CA ARG A 58 6.68 0.18 8.73
C ARG A 58 6.77 1.60 8.18
N ALA A 59 7.49 1.81 7.08
CA ALA A 59 7.60 3.11 6.43
C ALA A 59 6.24 3.65 5.99
N LEU A 60 5.42 2.82 5.35
CA LEU A 60 4.06 3.19 4.90
C LEU A 60 3.13 3.52 6.07
N GLN A 61 3.23 2.82 7.19
CA GLN A 61 2.47 3.16 8.41
C GLN A 61 2.87 4.54 8.95
N ILE A 62 4.16 4.86 8.95
CA ILE A 62 4.66 6.18 9.37
C ILE A 62 4.16 7.25 8.41
N LEU A 63 4.29 7.04 7.10
CA LEU A 63 3.79 7.94 6.05
C LEU A 63 2.27 8.17 6.16
N ARG A 64 1.50 7.14 6.53
CA ARG A 64 0.06 7.25 6.76
C ARG A 64 -0.27 8.15 7.95
N ARG A 65 0.47 7.98 9.06
CA ARG A 65 0.29 8.83 10.26
C ARG A 65 0.57 10.30 9.96
N MET A 66 1.45 10.58 9.01
CA MET A 66 1.75 11.93 8.53
C MET A 66 0.79 12.44 7.44
N GLY A 67 -0.23 11.66 7.06
CA GLY A 67 -1.17 12.02 6.00
C GLY A 67 -0.57 12.03 4.59
N ALA A 68 0.61 11.44 4.40
CA ALA A 68 1.30 11.41 3.10
C ALA A 68 0.73 10.36 2.15
N VAL A 69 0.20 9.26 2.71
CA VAL A 69 -0.41 8.16 1.96
C VAL A 69 -1.74 7.76 2.60
N GLU A 70 -2.63 7.22 1.78
CA GLU A 70 -3.88 6.60 2.20
C GLU A 70 -3.84 5.10 1.93
N VAL A 71 -4.49 4.33 2.79
CA VAL A 71 -4.71 2.91 2.56
C VAL A 71 -6.14 2.72 2.10
N TYR A 72 -6.34 1.95 1.04
CA TYR A 72 -7.67 1.53 0.65
C TYR A 72 -7.66 0.05 0.29
N LEU A 73 -8.77 -0.58 0.64
CA LEU A 73 -9.02 -1.97 0.34
C LEU A 73 -9.59 -1.99 -1.07
N LYS A 74 -8.95 -2.69 -2.01
CA LYS A 74 -9.63 -3.03 -3.25
C LYS A 74 -10.48 -4.26 -2.94
N PRO A 75 -11.83 -4.18 -2.92
CA PRO A 75 -12.64 -5.38 -2.78
C PRO A 75 -12.30 -6.31 -3.95
N SER A 76 -11.88 -7.53 -3.64
CA SER A 76 -11.52 -8.54 -4.63
C SER A 76 -12.74 -9.28 -5.18
N ARG A 77 -13.94 -8.78 -4.92
CA ARG A 77 -15.18 -9.27 -5.53
C ARG A 77 -16.02 -8.08 -5.96
N SER A 78 -16.39 -8.09 -7.23
CA SER A 78 -17.50 -7.28 -7.71
C SER A 78 -18.74 -7.65 -6.90
N LEU A 79 -19.56 -6.66 -6.56
CA LEU A 79 -20.87 -6.84 -5.91
C LEU A 79 -21.86 -7.69 -6.74
N GLU A 80 -21.45 -8.10 -7.93
CA GLU A 80 -22.23 -8.85 -8.92
C GLU A 80 -22.35 -10.36 -8.61
N ASP A 81 -21.61 -10.91 -7.64
CA ASP A 81 -21.63 -12.35 -7.29
C ASP A 81 -22.55 -12.70 -6.11
N TYR A 82 -23.24 -11.70 -5.53
CA TYR A 82 -24.19 -11.90 -4.41
C TYR A 82 -25.66 -11.77 -4.80
N GLY A 83 -25.93 -11.55 -6.10
CA GLY A 83 -27.28 -11.45 -6.63
C GLY A 83 -27.46 -12.42 -7.79
N GLU A 84 -27.57 -13.72 -7.49
CA GLU A 84 -28.59 -14.68 -7.98
C GLU A 84 -28.16 -16.14 -7.71
#